data_AF-A0A2G9U2X9-F1
#
_entry.id   AF-A0A2G9U2X9-F1
#
_cell.length_a   1.000
_cell.length_b   1.000
_cell.length_c   1.000
_cell.angle_alpha   90.00
_cell.angle_beta   90.00
_cell.angle_gamma   90.00
#
_symmetry.space_group_name_H-M   'P 1'
#
loop_
_entity.id
_entity.type
_entity.pdbx_description
1 polymer ?
#
loop_
_entity_poly.entity_id
_entity_poly.type
_entity_poly.pdbx_seq_one_letter_code
_entity_poly.pdbx_strand_id
1 'polypeptide(L)' 'GFLDKNKAGGMHHICIEVANIAKAMETVKAKGIRTLGEKPKIGAHGKDVIFLHPKDCGGVLIELEQV' A
#
# COMPACT_ATOMS: atom_id res chain seq x y z
N GLY A 1 -13.55 6.58 8.79
CA GLY A 1 -12.19 6.39 8.26
C GLY A 1 -11.15 6.41 9.37
N PHE A 2 -9.86 6.45 9.04
CA PHE A 2 -8.76 6.48 10.03
C PHE A 2 -8.89 7.64 11.02
N LEU A 3 -9.15 8.86 10.53
CA LEU A 3 -9.30 10.06 11.36
C LEU A 3 -10.51 10.01 12.31
N ASP A 4 -11.58 9.30 11.93
CA ASP A 4 -12.74 9.13 12.83
C ASP A 4 -12.40 8.29 14.06
N LYS A 5 -11.50 7.33 13.90
CA LYS A 5 -11.03 6.45 14.99
C LYS A 5 -9.88 7.07 15.79
N ASN A 6 -9.17 8.05 15.22
CA ASN A 6 -7.97 8.66 15.80
C ASN A 6 -8.12 10.18 15.82
N LYS A 7 -8.90 10.72 16.77
CA LYS A 7 -9.24 12.15 16.83
C LYS A 7 -8.05 13.08 17.08
N ALA A 8 -6.98 12.57 17.68
CA ALA A 8 -5.72 13.29 17.86
C ALA A 8 -4.76 13.17 16.66
N GLY A 9 -5.17 12.48 15.59
CA GLY A 9 -4.31 12.15 14.45
C GLY A 9 -3.41 10.94 14.73
N GLY A 10 -2.43 10.72 13.84
CA GLY A 10 -1.46 9.64 13.93
C GLY A 10 -0.87 9.24 12.57
N MET A 11 0.13 8.35 12.59
CA MET A 11 0.69 7.76 11.37
C MET A 11 -0.35 6.85 10.70
N HIS A 12 -0.68 7.14 9.45
CA HIS A 12 -1.72 6.40 8.71
C HIS A 12 -1.15 5.25 7.88
N HIS A 13 -0.11 5.54 7.09
CA HIS A 13 0.62 4.56 6.27
C HIS A 13 2.02 5.09 5.98
N ILE A 14 2.86 4.23 5.43
CA ILE A 14 4.13 4.59 4.78
C ILE A 14 4.03 4.29 3.29
N CYS A 15 4.72 5.07 2.47
CA CYS A 15 4.82 4.83 1.03
C CYS A 15 6.25 4.39 0.68
N ILE A 16 6.37 3.34 -0.11
CA ILE A 16 7.62 2.77 -0.60
C ILE A 16 7.60 2.80 -2.13
N GLU A 17 8.59 3.46 -2.69
CA GLU A 17 8.80 3.53 -4.12
C GLU A 17 9.25 2.18 -4.71
N VAL A 18 8.68 1.83 -5.86
CA VAL A 18 9.04 0.63 -6.63
C VAL A 18 9.26 0.96 -8.10
N ALA A 19 10.31 0.39 -8.69
CA ALA A 19 10.65 0.66 -10.09
C ALA A 19 9.64 0.12 -11.10
N ASN A 20 8.89 -0.92 -10.76
CA ASN A 20 7.83 -1.49 -11.59
C ASN A 20 6.73 -2.09 -10.70
N ILE A 21 5.57 -1.46 -10.66
CA ILE A 21 4.49 -1.87 -9.76
C ILE A 21 3.89 -3.23 -10.11
N ALA A 22 3.85 -3.59 -11.39
CA ALA A 22 3.35 -4.90 -11.82
C ALA A 22 4.23 -6.04 -11.28
N LYS A 23 5.56 -5.90 -11.41
CA LYS A 23 6.53 -6.85 -10.85
C LYS A 23 6.51 -6.89 -9.33
N ALA A 24 6.34 -5.73 -8.69
CA ALA A 24 6.21 -5.66 -7.24
C ALA A 24 4.96 -6.42 -6.76
N MET A 25 3.83 -6.27 -7.45
CA MET A 25 2.60 -7.01 -7.18
C MET A 25 2.76 -8.53 -7.35
N GLU A 26 3.43 -8.99 -8.41
CA GLU A 26 3.73 -10.41 -8.59
C GLU A 26 4.56 -10.94 -7.41
N THR A 27 5.58 -10.18 -7.00
CA THR A 27 6.49 -10.56 -5.91
C THR A 27 5.75 -10.68 -4.58
N VAL A 28 4.92 -9.69 -4.22
CA VAL A 28 4.18 -9.73 -2.94
C VAL A 28 3.11 -10.83 -2.94
N LYS A 29 2.43 -11.05 -4.07
CA LYS A 29 1.45 -12.15 -4.22
C LYS A 29 2.13 -13.52 -4.11
N ALA A 30 3.28 -13.71 -4.75
CA ALA A 30 4.06 -14.95 -4.66
C ALA A 30 4.53 -15.23 -3.21
N LYS A 31 4.74 -14.18 -2.40
CA LYS A 31 5.07 -14.28 -0.98
C LYS A 31 3.85 -14.43 -0.06
N GLY A 32 2.64 -14.51 -0.60
CA GLY A 32 1.41 -14.65 0.18
C GLY A 32 0.97 -13.37 0.92
N ILE A 33 1.50 -12.20 0.54
CA ILE A 33 1.14 -10.91 1.13
C ILE A 33 -0.14 -10.40 0.45
N ARG A 34 -1.17 -10.08 1.24
CA ARG A 34 -2.45 -9.57 0.73
C ARG A 34 -2.32 -8.12 0.25
N THR A 35 -2.89 -7.84 -0.91
CA THR A 35 -3.10 -6.49 -1.42
C THR A 35 -4.52 -6.00 -1.11
N LEU A 36 -4.69 -4.71 -0.85
CA LEU A 36 -5.99 -4.06 -0.70
C LEU A 36 -6.52 -3.62 -2.07
N GLY A 37 -6.80 -4.61 -2.92
CA GLY A 37 -7.26 -4.43 -4.29
C GLY A 37 -6.61 -5.43 -5.24
N GLU A 38 -7.21 -5.62 -6.42
CA GLU A 38 -6.74 -6.59 -7.41
C GLU A 38 -5.71 -6.01 -8.40
N LYS A 39 -5.80 -4.70 -8.66
CA LYS A 39 -5.01 -3.93 -9.62
C LYS A 39 -4.56 -2.60 -9.01
N PRO A 40 -3.43 -2.01 -9.47
CA PRO A 40 -3.04 -0.66 -9.08
C PRO A 40 -4.12 0.36 -9.43
N LYS A 41 -4.10 1.49 -8.74
CA LYS A 41 -4.93 2.66 -9.02
C LYS A 41 -4.04 3.89 -9.13
N ILE A 42 -4.51 4.95 -9.77
CA ILE A 42 -3.80 6.23 -9.78
C ILE A 42 -3.86 6.86 -8.38
N GLY A 43 -2.68 7.07 -7.80
CA GLY A 43 -2.47 7.69 -6.50
C GLY A 43 -2.44 9.22 -6.57
N ALA A 44 -2.17 9.85 -5.42
CA ALA A 44 -2.22 11.32 -5.29
C ALA A 44 -1.19 12.05 -6.17
N HIS A 45 -0.08 11.40 -6.50
CA HIS A 45 0.96 11.92 -7.38
C HIS A 45 0.74 11.61 -8.87
N GLY A 46 -0.43 11.07 -9.26
CA GLY A 46 -0.70 10.70 -10.64
C GLY A 46 0.02 9.44 -11.12
N LYS A 47 0.62 8.68 -10.19
CA LYS A 47 1.34 7.43 -10.46
C LYS A 47 0.53 6.22 -10.02
N ASP A 48 0.85 5.05 -10.53
CA ASP A 48 0.22 3.81 -10.08
C ASP A 48 0.61 3.48 -8.64
N VAL A 49 -0.38 3.15 -7.81
CA VAL A 49 -0.22 2.75 -6.41
C VAL A 49 -1.04 1.51 -6.06
N ILE A 50 -0.57 0.73 -5.08
CA ILE A 50 -1.36 -0.33 -4.43
C ILE A 50 -1.00 -0.45 -2.95
N PHE A 51 -2.01 -0.74 -2.13
CA PHE A 51 -1.81 -0.91 -0.69
C PHE A 51 -1.64 -2.39 -0.30
N LEU A 52 -0.80 -2.66 0.69
CA LEU A 52 -0.62 -3.97 1.32
C LEU A 52 -1.40 -4.05 2.63
N HIS A 53 -1.95 -5.22 2.94
CA HIS A 53 -2.79 -5.39 4.12
C HIS A 53 -1.94 -5.39 5.42
N PRO A 54 -2.27 -4.59 6.44
CA PRO A 54 -1.44 -4.46 7.66
C PRO A 54 -1.15 -5.78 8.41
N LYS A 55 -2.10 -6.72 8.37
CA LYS A 55 -1.93 -8.08 8.93
C LYS A 55 -0.71 -8.86 8.37
N ASP A 56 -0.23 -8.51 7.17
CA ASP A 56 0.95 -9.14 6.56
C ASP A 56 2.19 -8.22 6.60
N CYS A 57 2.07 -7.05 7.21
CA CYS A 57 3.08 -5.98 7.22
C CYS A 57 3.36 -5.45 8.63
N GLY A 58 3.31 -6.33 9.64
CA GLY A 58 3.64 -5.96 11.03
C GLY A 58 2.70 -4.91 11.65
N GLY A 59 1.46 -4.82 11.18
CA GLY A 59 0.48 -3.84 11.65
C GLY A 59 0.51 -2.49 10.94
N VAL A 60 1.41 -2.30 9.96
CA VAL A 60 1.54 -1.06 9.20
C VAL A 60 0.82 -1.16 7.86
N LEU A 61 0.03 -0.14 7.51
CA LEU A 61 -0.48 0.01 6.15
C LEU A 61 0.66 0.52 5.25
N ILE A 62 0.98 -0.24 4.21
CA ILE A 62 2.06 0.10 3.27
C ILE A 62 1.45 0.41 1.91
N GLU A 63 1.81 1.54 1.32
CA GLU A 63 1.58 1.89 -0.07
C GLU A 63 2.83 1.56 -0.89
N LEU A 64 2.66 0.89 -2.02
CA LEU A 64 3.69 0.77 -3.05
C LEU A 64 3.34 1.77 -4.16
N GLU A 65 4.25 2.68 -4.48
CA GLU A 65 4.10 3.67 -5.55
C GLU A 65 5.14 3.45 -6.65
N GLN A 66 4.70 3.49 -7.91
CA GLN A 66 5.57 3.46 -9.07
C GLN A 66 6.49 4.70 -9.08
N VAL A 67 7.80 4.54 -9.30
CA VAL A 67 8.70 5.70 -9.54
C VAL A 67 8.42 6.36 -10.87
#